data_AF-A0A9E7HCA0-F1
#
_entry.id   AF-A0A9E7HCA0-F1
#
_cell.length_a   1.000
_cell.length_b   1.000
_cell.length_c   1.000
_cell.angle_alpha   90.00
_cell.angle_beta   90.00
_cell.angle_gamma   90.00
#
_symmetry.space_group_name_H-M   'P 1'
#
loop_
_entity.id
_entity.type
_entity.pdbx_description
1 polymer ?
#
loop_
_entity_poly.entity_id
_entity_poly.type
_entity_poly.pdbx_seq_one_letter_code
_entity_poly.pdbx_strand_id
1 'polypeptide(L)'
;MEHAGSCWAFSAAASIEGINKIVKGDLISLSEQQLFACDNNDDGCAGGLHYRAFSYVVSIGGITTEENYPYEPDQAVSITAYEIVPANNEKLLMNAVANQPVSVSIDSHEFQFYSGGIFDEPCGTNLNHEVTLVGYDTADDGGPYWIAKNSWGESWGEEGYILLKKDVPEKEGQCGLAIRAAFPVI
;
A
#
# COMPACT_ATOMS: atom_id res chain seq x y z
N MET A 1 -4.20 11.61 14.86
CA MET A 1 -3.53 12.78 14.28
C MET A 1 -3.75 12.69 12.79
N GLU A 2 -4.63 13.55 12.28
CA GLU A 2 -4.90 13.78 10.86
C GLU A 2 -3.71 14.47 10.18
N HIS A 3 -3.44 14.09 8.93
CA HIS A 3 -2.66 14.84 7.92
C HIS A 3 -1.14 15.01 8.12
N ALA A 4 -0.40 13.91 8.22
CA ALA A 4 0.97 13.89 7.71
C ALA A 4 0.97 13.04 6.44
N GLY A 5 1.62 13.47 5.35
CA GLY A 5 1.70 12.75 4.08
C GLY A 5 2.53 11.46 4.18
N SER A 6 2.22 10.59 5.14
CA SER A 6 2.92 9.34 5.49
C SER A 6 2.22 8.09 4.96
N CYS A 7 1.19 8.22 4.14
CA CYS A 7 0.49 7.08 3.52
C CYS A 7 1.43 6.12 2.80
N TRP A 8 2.50 6.65 2.19
CA TRP A 8 3.56 5.86 1.57
C TRP A 8 4.28 4.93 2.56
N ALA A 9 4.51 5.39 3.80
CA ALA A 9 5.15 4.60 4.85
C ALA A 9 4.22 3.48 5.35
N PHE A 10 2.94 3.78 5.58
CA PHE A 10 1.92 2.77 5.92
C PHE A 10 1.77 1.73 4.82
N SER A 11 1.70 2.18 3.56
CA SER A 11 1.57 1.26 2.44
C SER A 11 2.79 0.36 2.30
N ALA A 12 4.00 0.92 2.45
CA ALA A 12 5.24 0.14 2.38
C ALA A 12 5.36 -0.85 3.55
N ALA A 13 5.11 -0.41 4.78
CA ALA A 13 5.12 -1.27 5.96
C ALA A 13 4.17 -2.45 5.78
N ALA A 14 2.90 -2.21 5.45
CA ALA A 14 1.91 -3.26 5.24
C ALA A 14 2.32 -4.30 4.17
N SER A 15 2.96 -3.85 3.08
CA SER A 15 3.51 -4.75 2.06
C SER A 15 4.67 -5.61 2.60
N ILE A 16 5.57 -5.03 3.40
CA ILE A 16 6.69 -5.74 4.02
C ILE A 16 6.20 -6.76 5.07
N GLU A 17 5.24 -6.36 5.93
CA GLU A 17 4.59 -7.23 6.90
C GLU A 17 3.97 -8.45 6.22
N GLY A 18 3.26 -8.20 5.11
CA GLY A 18 2.61 -9.22 4.30
C GLY A 18 3.59 -10.24 3.73
N ILE A 19 4.65 -9.78 3.03
CA ILE A 19 5.64 -10.70 2.46
C ILE A 19 6.42 -11.45 3.55
N ASN A 20 6.70 -10.83 4.70
CA ASN A 20 7.34 -11.51 5.83
C ASN A 20 6.47 -12.64 6.36
N LYS A 21 5.16 -12.40 6.53
CA LYS A 21 4.21 -13.46 6.93
C LYS A 21 4.19 -14.60 5.92
N ILE A 22 4.20 -14.30 4.63
CA ILE A 22 4.16 -15.31 3.56
C ILE A 22 5.44 -16.15 3.53
N VAL A 23 6.63 -15.52 3.60
CA VAL A 23 7.92 -16.20 3.41
C VAL A 23 8.45 -16.83 4.70
N LYS A 24 8.27 -16.16 5.85
CA LYS A 24 8.85 -16.57 7.14
C LYS A 24 7.82 -17.15 8.10
N GLY A 25 6.53 -16.87 7.89
CA GLY A 25 5.44 -17.38 8.74
C GLY A 25 5.04 -16.45 9.88
N ASP A 26 5.72 -15.32 10.07
CA ASP A 26 5.50 -14.40 11.18
C ASP A 26 4.88 -13.08 10.71
N LEU A 27 3.77 -12.67 11.32
CA LEU A 27 3.16 -11.37 11.08
C LEU A 27 3.65 -10.43 12.18
N ILE A 28 4.55 -9.53 11.81
CA ILE A 28 5.23 -8.61 12.72
C ILE A 28 4.75 -7.22 12.38
N SER A 29 4.25 -6.46 13.36
CA SER A 29 3.89 -5.05 13.15
C SER A 29 5.15 -4.20 13.06
N LEU A 30 5.33 -3.50 11.94
CA LEU A 30 6.54 -2.73 11.61
C LEU A 30 6.34 -1.24 11.83
N SER A 31 7.43 -0.52 12.14
CA SER A 31 7.30 0.90 12.47
C SER A 31 7.28 1.80 11.24
N GLU A 32 6.11 2.33 10.90
CA GLU A 32 5.99 3.39 9.89
C GLU A 32 6.75 4.66 10.30
N GLN A 33 6.88 4.89 11.61
CA GLN A 33 7.59 6.03 12.14
C GLN A 33 9.09 5.98 11.81
N GLN A 34 9.71 4.80 11.70
CA GLN A 34 11.10 4.67 11.25
C GLN A 34 11.27 5.12 9.80
N LEU A 35 10.34 4.73 8.91
CA LEU A 35 10.34 5.18 7.52
C LEU A 35 10.18 6.69 7.46
N PHE A 36 9.17 7.21 8.17
CA PHE A 36 8.87 8.63 8.19
C PHE A 36 9.99 9.51 8.75
N ALA A 37 10.68 9.08 9.81
CA ALA A 37 11.64 9.91 10.53
C ALA A 37 13.09 9.79 10.03
N CYS A 38 13.44 8.71 9.35
CA CYS A 38 14.83 8.41 8.99
C CYS A 38 15.08 8.27 7.48
N ASP A 39 14.04 8.09 6.67
CA ASP A 39 14.20 8.12 5.21
C ASP A 39 14.36 9.57 4.73
N ASN A 40 15.61 9.96 4.42
CA ASN A 40 15.91 11.26 3.82
C ASN A 40 15.74 11.28 2.29
N ASN A 41 15.35 10.16 1.66
CA ASN A 41 15.05 10.11 0.22
C ASN A 41 13.61 10.51 -0.10
N ASP A 42 12.75 10.57 0.93
CA ASP A 42 11.40 11.10 0.87
C ASP A 42 11.27 12.32 1.78
N ASP A 43 10.25 13.15 1.54
CA ASP A 43 10.12 14.46 2.19
C ASP A 43 9.33 14.38 3.50
N GLY A 44 9.31 13.21 4.16
CA GLY A 44 8.57 12.95 5.39
C GLY A 44 7.09 13.35 5.28
N CYS A 45 6.69 14.42 5.98
CA CYS A 45 5.33 14.98 5.94
C CYS A 45 4.92 15.55 4.58
N ALA A 46 5.86 15.95 3.72
CA ALA A 46 5.54 16.55 2.42
C ALA A 46 5.27 15.52 1.32
N GLY A 47 5.37 14.23 1.64
CA GLY A 47 5.05 13.12 0.75
C GLY A 47 6.25 12.22 0.48
N GLY A 48 5.95 11.04 -0.03
CA GLY A 48 6.93 10.02 -0.36
C GLY A 48 6.31 8.97 -1.27
N LEU A 49 7.10 7.98 -1.68
CA LEU A 49 6.63 6.92 -2.58
C LEU A 49 7.00 5.56 -1.99
N HIS A 50 6.06 4.62 -2.01
CA HIS A 50 6.23 3.30 -1.40
C HIS A 50 7.50 2.57 -1.89
N TYR A 51 7.88 2.69 -3.16
CA TYR A 51 9.10 2.07 -3.70
C TYR A 51 10.40 2.73 -3.24
N ARG A 52 10.38 4.01 -2.83
CA ARG A 52 11.54 4.67 -2.21
C ARG A 52 11.71 4.19 -0.78
N ALA A 53 10.62 4.04 -0.04
CA ALA A 53 10.64 3.39 1.28
C ALA A 53 11.22 1.97 1.21
N PHE A 54 10.82 1.16 0.22
CA PHE A 54 11.46 -0.14 0.01
C PHE A 54 12.97 -0.01 -0.23
N SER A 55 13.38 0.90 -1.11
CA SER A 55 14.80 1.17 -1.36
C SER A 55 15.56 1.58 -0.09
N TYR A 56 14.93 2.38 0.77
CA TYR A 56 15.49 2.79 2.05
C TYR A 56 15.68 1.59 2.97
N VAL A 57 14.66 0.76 3.17
CA VAL A 57 14.72 -0.46 4.01
C VAL A 57 15.83 -1.40 3.53
N VAL A 58 15.97 -1.60 2.22
CA VAL A 58 17.09 -2.37 1.63
C VAL A 58 18.43 -1.73 2.03
N SER A 59 18.57 -0.41 1.92
CA SER A 59 19.83 0.30 2.18
C SER A 59 20.30 0.25 3.64
N ILE A 60 19.36 0.24 4.59
CA ILE A 60 19.66 0.20 6.04
C ILE A 60 19.63 -1.21 6.63
N GLY A 61 19.40 -2.22 5.78
CA GLY A 61 19.41 -3.63 6.15
C GLY A 61 18.16 -4.14 6.86
N GLY A 62 17.09 -3.35 6.91
CA GLY A 62 15.80 -3.76 7.46
C GLY A 62 14.98 -2.63 8.06
N ILE A 63 13.86 -3.01 8.66
CA ILE A 63 12.93 -2.15 9.40
C ILE A 63 12.62 -2.81 10.75
N THR A 64 12.46 -1.99 11.78
CA THR A 64 12.19 -2.39 13.16
C THR A 64 10.68 -2.56 13.42
N THR A 65 10.32 -3.09 14.58
CA THR A 65 8.92 -3.24 14.99
C THR A 65 8.32 -1.93 15.45
N GLU A 66 7.00 -1.80 15.38
CA GLU A 66 6.28 -0.63 15.90
C GLU A 66 6.51 -0.42 17.41
N GLU A 67 6.69 -1.49 18.18
CA GLU A 67 6.96 -1.41 19.63
C GLU A 67 8.36 -0.88 19.96
N ASN A 68 9.37 -1.16 19.13
CA ASN A 68 10.77 -0.85 19.43
C ASN A 68 11.15 0.61 19.12
N TYR A 69 10.41 1.29 18.24
CA TYR A 69 10.70 2.67 17.87
C TYR A 69 10.17 3.66 18.94
N PRO A 70 10.95 4.66 19.40
CA PRO A 70 12.24 5.15 18.90
C PRO A 70 13.47 4.69 19.70
N TYR A 71 13.39 3.63 20.51
CA TYR A 71 14.39 3.34 21.54
C TYR A 71 15.62 2.58 21.02
N GLU A 72 15.42 1.40 20.41
CA GLU A 72 16.52 0.55 19.90
C GLU A 72 16.12 -0.01 18.52
N PRO A 73 16.66 0.52 17.40
CA PRO A 73 16.26 0.11 16.06
C PRO A 73 16.95 -1.19 15.65
N ASP A 74 16.76 -2.25 16.43
CA ASP A 74 17.08 -3.60 15.99
C ASP A 74 16.19 -3.93 14.78
N GLN A 75 16.80 -4.40 13.71
CA GLN A 75 16.09 -4.72 12.49
C GLN A 75 15.26 -6.00 12.70
N ALA A 76 13.94 -5.87 12.57
CA ALA A 76 13.01 -6.97 12.77
C ALA A 76 12.74 -7.74 11.47
N VAL A 77 12.60 -7.02 10.36
CA VAL A 77 12.36 -7.60 9.03
C VAL A 77 13.30 -6.94 8.02
N SER A 78 13.88 -7.73 7.13
CA SER A 78 14.73 -7.27 6.04
C SER A 78 14.15 -7.70 4.70
N ILE A 79 14.23 -6.82 3.71
CA ILE A 79 13.92 -7.11 2.31
C ILE A 79 15.22 -6.96 1.49
N THR A 80 15.34 -7.73 0.43
CA THR A 80 16.55 -7.77 -0.41
C THR A 80 16.43 -6.90 -1.66
N ALA A 81 15.20 -6.69 -2.15
CA ALA A 81 14.88 -5.86 -3.31
C ALA A 81 13.41 -5.41 -3.29
N TYR A 82 12.99 -4.73 -4.35
CA TYR A 82 11.59 -4.49 -4.69
C TYR A 82 11.42 -4.57 -6.20
N GLU A 83 10.20 -4.85 -6.65
CA GLU A 83 9.84 -4.86 -8.06
C GLU A 83 8.71 -3.87 -8.33
N ILE A 84 8.80 -3.19 -9.47
CA ILE A 84 7.75 -2.28 -9.96
C ILE A 84 6.89 -3.05 -10.95
N VAL A 85 5.58 -3.07 -10.72
CA VAL A 85 4.61 -3.61 -11.68
C VAL A 85 4.53 -2.66 -12.88
N PRO A 86 4.57 -3.17 -14.12
CA PRO A 86 4.43 -2.31 -15.29
C PRO A 86 3.13 -1.49 -15.25
N ALA A 87 3.28 -0.18 -15.41
CA ALA A 87 2.17 0.77 -15.30
C ALA A 87 1.03 0.44 -16.27
N ASN A 88 -0.18 0.77 -15.84
CA ASN A 88 -1.43 0.67 -16.60
C ASN A 88 -1.75 -0.77 -17.04
N ASN A 89 -1.46 -1.73 -16.16
CA ASN A 89 -1.62 -3.15 -16.45
C ASN A 89 -2.23 -3.89 -15.25
N GLU A 90 -3.54 -3.78 -15.08
CA GLU A 90 -4.30 -4.47 -14.02
C GLU A 90 -4.08 -5.99 -14.03
N LYS A 91 -3.80 -6.59 -15.18
CA LYS A 91 -3.51 -8.04 -15.26
C LYS A 91 -2.21 -8.42 -14.57
N LEU A 92 -1.13 -7.64 -14.79
CA LEU A 92 0.14 -7.88 -14.11
C LEU A 92 0.05 -7.50 -12.63
N LEU A 93 -0.70 -6.44 -12.31
CA LEU A 93 -1.00 -6.09 -10.92
C LEU A 93 -1.74 -7.22 -10.20
N MET A 94 -2.75 -7.81 -10.84
CA MET A 94 -3.52 -8.93 -10.30
C MET A 94 -2.61 -10.13 -10.03
N ASN A 95 -1.72 -10.45 -10.97
CA ASN A 95 -0.74 -11.51 -10.78
C ASN A 95 0.17 -11.25 -9.59
N ALA A 96 0.61 -10.00 -9.36
CA ALA A 96 1.42 -9.66 -8.20
C ALA A 96 0.63 -9.80 -6.89
N VAL A 97 -0.59 -9.23 -6.84
CA VAL A 97 -1.49 -9.28 -5.67
C VAL A 97 -1.87 -10.73 -5.30
N ALA A 98 -1.96 -11.63 -6.27
CA ALA A 98 -2.21 -13.05 -6.03
C ALA A 98 -1.09 -13.75 -5.24
N ASN A 99 0.12 -13.19 -5.25
CA ASN A 99 1.29 -13.78 -4.56
C ASN A 99 1.59 -13.09 -3.23
N GLN A 100 1.31 -11.80 -3.09
CA GLN A 100 1.60 -11.00 -1.89
C GLN A 100 0.89 -9.64 -1.93
N PRO A 101 0.79 -8.91 -0.82
CA PRO A 101 0.32 -7.53 -0.83
C PRO A 101 1.20 -6.60 -1.67
N VAL A 102 0.58 -5.65 -2.36
CA VAL A 102 1.23 -4.70 -3.28
C VAL A 102 0.85 -3.28 -2.89
N SER A 103 1.86 -2.42 -2.75
CA SER A 103 1.66 -0.99 -2.53
C SER A 103 1.29 -0.30 -3.83
N VAL A 104 0.27 0.55 -3.81
CA VAL A 104 -0.20 1.31 -4.99
C VAL A 104 -0.51 2.76 -4.66
N SER A 105 -0.18 3.66 -5.58
CA SER A 105 -0.63 5.05 -5.52
C SER A 105 -2.05 5.17 -6.10
N ILE A 106 -2.90 6.02 -5.52
CA ILE A 106 -4.30 6.22 -5.93
C ILE A 106 -4.71 7.70 -5.80
N ASP A 107 -5.71 8.13 -6.57
CA ASP A 107 -6.40 9.41 -6.38
C ASP A 107 -7.55 9.24 -5.37
N SER A 108 -7.41 9.88 -4.19
CA SER A 108 -8.32 9.70 -3.06
C SER A 108 -9.40 10.75 -2.89
N HIS A 109 -9.53 11.71 -3.81
CA HIS A 109 -10.47 12.83 -3.63
C HIS A 109 -11.93 12.35 -3.55
N GLU A 110 -12.29 11.35 -4.36
CA GLU A 110 -13.69 10.95 -4.55
C GLU A 110 -14.19 9.92 -3.54
N PHE A 111 -13.28 9.27 -2.80
CA PHE A 111 -13.66 8.25 -1.82
C PHE A 111 -13.50 8.69 -0.35
N GLN A 112 -13.29 9.98 -0.07
CA GLN A 112 -13.14 10.48 1.31
C GLN A 112 -14.30 10.05 2.24
N PHE A 113 -15.53 10.01 1.71
CA PHE A 113 -16.75 9.64 2.44
C PHE A 113 -17.23 8.21 2.17
N TYR A 114 -16.40 7.37 1.56
CA TYR A 114 -16.71 5.97 1.34
C TYR A 114 -17.02 5.26 2.66
N SER A 115 -18.08 4.46 2.67
CA SER A 115 -18.55 3.72 3.85
C SER A 115 -18.88 2.24 3.57
N GLY A 116 -18.83 1.81 2.31
CA GLY A 116 -19.05 0.41 1.93
C GLY A 116 -19.52 0.20 0.49
N GLY A 117 -19.49 -1.06 0.06
CA GLY A 117 -19.81 -1.50 -1.30
C GLY A 117 -18.62 -1.41 -2.26
N ILE A 118 -18.79 -1.87 -3.49
CA ILE A 118 -17.78 -1.69 -4.55
C ILE A 118 -17.83 -0.24 -5.01
N PHE A 119 -16.73 0.48 -4.82
CA PHE A 119 -16.54 1.85 -5.28
C PHE A 119 -16.35 1.86 -6.81
N ASP A 120 -17.34 2.43 -7.50
CA ASP A 120 -17.45 2.56 -8.97
C ASP A 120 -17.85 3.98 -9.36
N GLU A 121 -17.51 4.96 -8.52
CA GLU A 121 -17.77 6.36 -8.84
C GLU A 121 -16.64 6.92 -9.72
N PRO A 122 -16.93 7.93 -10.58
CA PRO A 122 -15.90 8.57 -11.39
C PRO A 122 -14.79 9.13 -10.51
N CYS A 123 -13.54 8.84 -10.87
CA CYS A 123 -12.38 9.39 -10.18
C CYS A 123 -11.27 9.81 -11.14
N GLY A 124 -10.42 10.69 -10.63
CA GLY A 124 -9.25 11.18 -11.35
C GLY A 124 -8.08 10.20 -11.33
N THR A 125 -6.98 10.67 -11.89
CA THR A 125 -5.67 9.98 -11.87
C THR A 125 -4.58 10.90 -11.30
N ASN A 126 -4.98 11.93 -10.54
CA ASN A 126 -4.05 12.82 -9.85
C ASN A 126 -3.62 12.20 -8.52
N LEU A 127 -2.76 11.19 -8.63
CA LEU A 127 -2.31 10.34 -7.52
C LEU A 127 -1.80 11.19 -6.35
N ASN A 128 -2.46 11.08 -5.20
CA ASN A 128 -2.20 11.89 -4.01
C ASN A 128 -2.16 11.04 -2.72
N HIS A 129 -2.43 9.74 -2.83
CA HIS A 129 -2.50 8.83 -1.70
C HIS A 129 -1.89 7.48 -2.04
N GLU A 130 -1.55 6.71 -1.02
CA GLU A 130 -0.89 5.40 -1.13
C GLU A 130 -1.66 4.40 -0.26
N VAL A 131 -2.04 3.27 -0.85
CA VAL A 131 -2.79 2.19 -0.19
C VAL A 131 -2.14 0.85 -0.51
N THR A 132 -2.56 -0.21 0.17
CA THR A 132 -2.03 -1.56 -0.06
C THR A 132 -3.13 -2.46 -0.60
N LEU A 133 -2.95 -2.99 -1.80
CA LEU A 133 -3.80 -4.06 -2.32
C LEU A 133 -3.45 -5.35 -1.61
N VAL A 134 -4.42 -5.91 -0.88
CA VAL A 134 -4.26 -7.15 -0.11
C VAL A 134 -5.00 -8.33 -0.73
N GLY A 135 -5.77 -8.07 -1.78
CA GLY A 135 -6.53 -9.10 -2.49
C GLY A 135 -7.40 -8.52 -3.59
N TYR A 136 -8.13 -9.40 -4.24
CA TYR A 136 -9.19 -9.11 -5.19
C TYR A 136 -10.19 -10.26 -5.16
N ASP A 137 -11.43 -9.98 -5.53
CA ASP A 137 -12.46 -11.01 -5.64
C ASP A 137 -13.52 -10.58 -6.68
N THR A 138 -14.60 -11.34 -6.82
CA THR A 138 -15.73 -11.04 -7.69
C THR A 138 -17.02 -11.17 -6.91
N ALA A 139 -17.80 -10.09 -6.86
CA ALA A 139 -19.14 -10.11 -6.28
C ALA A 139 -20.15 -10.67 -7.29
N ASP A 140 -21.11 -11.46 -6.81
CA ASP A 140 -22.16 -12.08 -7.63
C ASP A 140 -22.97 -11.04 -8.44
N ASP A 141 -23.19 -9.85 -7.89
CA ASP A 141 -23.99 -8.77 -8.46
C ASP A 141 -23.23 -7.45 -8.69
N GLY A 142 -21.92 -7.42 -8.44
CA GLY A 142 -21.08 -6.21 -8.53
C GLY A 142 -19.84 -6.34 -9.42
N GLY A 143 -19.54 -7.56 -9.91
CA GLY A 143 -18.37 -7.81 -10.74
C GLY A 143 -17.06 -7.86 -9.95
N PRO A 144 -15.91 -7.87 -10.65
CA PRO A 144 -14.60 -7.97 -10.01
C PRO A 144 -14.24 -6.69 -9.25
N TYR A 145 -13.58 -6.84 -8.11
CA TYR A 145 -13.10 -5.74 -7.28
C TYR A 145 -11.75 -6.02 -6.63
N TRP A 146 -11.01 -4.96 -6.34
CA TRP A 146 -9.80 -4.94 -5.52
C TRP A 146 -10.16 -4.73 -4.05
N ILE A 147 -9.39 -5.33 -3.15
CA ILE A 147 -9.47 -5.10 -1.71
C ILE A 147 -8.24 -4.28 -1.31
N ALA A 148 -8.44 -3.01 -0.96
CA ALA A 148 -7.37 -2.11 -0.58
C ALA A 148 -7.43 -1.76 0.92
N LYS A 149 -6.34 -2.01 1.64
CA LYS A 149 -6.14 -1.55 3.02
C LYS A 149 -5.76 -0.07 3.00
N ASN A 150 -6.52 0.75 3.72
CA ASN A 150 -6.26 2.19 3.87
C ASN A 150 -5.63 2.50 5.23
N SER A 151 -5.13 3.73 5.40
CA SER A 151 -4.45 4.21 6.61
C SER A 151 -5.25 5.30 7.35
N TRP A 152 -6.57 5.32 7.21
CA TRP A 152 -7.46 6.33 7.82
C TRP A 152 -8.23 5.80 9.04
N GLY A 153 -7.82 4.65 9.57
CA GLY A 153 -8.42 4.01 10.74
C GLY A 153 -9.64 3.15 10.41
N GLU A 154 -9.98 2.26 11.34
CA GLU A 154 -11.00 1.22 11.14
C GLU A 154 -12.44 1.78 11.08
N SER A 155 -12.68 3.00 11.56
CA SER A 155 -14.00 3.63 11.47
C SER A 155 -14.36 4.13 10.07
N TRP A 156 -13.41 4.11 9.14
CA TRP A 156 -13.60 4.56 7.76
C TRP A 156 -13.81 3.36 6.83
N GLY A 157 -14.68 3.50 5.83
CA GLY A 157 -14.95 2.45 4.85
C GLY A 157 -15.46 1.15 5.49
N GLU A 158 -15.01 0.02 4.96
CA GLU A 158 -15.31 -1.30 5.49
C GLU A 158 -14.19 -1.72 6.45
N GLU A 159 -14.30 -1.32 7.72
CA GLU A 159 -13.30 -1.64 8.76
C GLU A 159 -11.87 -1.18 8.38
N GLY A 160 -11.75 -0.02 7.74
CA GLY A 160 -10.48 0.55 7.24
C GLY A 160 -10.11 0.13 5.82
N TYR A 161 -10.94 -0.64 5.14
CA TYR A 161 -10.74 -1.07 3.76
C TYR A 161 -11.67 -0.34 2.79
N ILE A 162 -11.27 -0.36 1.51
CA ILE A 162 -12.13 0.01 0.38
C ILE A 162 -12.11 -1.09 -0.66
N LEU A 163 -13.30 -1.39 -1.18
CA LEU A 163 -13.48 -2.25 -2.34
C LEU A 163 -13.52 -1.37 -3.58
N LEU A 164 -12.54 -1.48 -4.47
CA LEU A 164 -12.47 -0.67 -5.70
C LEU A 164 -12.84 -1.53 -6.89
N LYS A 165 -13.66 -1.02 -7.81
CA LYS A 165 -13.96 -1.78 -9.03
C LYS A 165 -12.69 -2.14 -9.79
N LYS A 166 -12.67 -3.36 -10.31
CA LYS A 166 -11.54 -3.93 -11.04
C LYS A 166 -11.94 -4.17 -12.50
N ASP A 167 -10.94 -4.26 -13.38
CA ASP A 167 -11.12 -4.49 -14.82
C ASP A 167 -12.00 -3.40 -15.47
N VAL A 168 -11.77 -2.16 -15.06
CA VAL A 168 -12.43 -0.99 -15.64
C VAL A 168 -11.88 -0.70 -17.05
N PRO A 169 -12.61 0.01 -17.92
CA PRO A 169 -12.14 0.34 -19.27
C PRO A 169 -10.85 1.18 -19.29
N GLU A 170 -10.62 1.99 -18.26
CA GLU A 170 -9.46 2.84 -18.07
C GLU A 170 -8.22 1.98 -17.77
N LYS A 171 -7.15 2.16 -18.56
CA LYS A 171 -5.94 1.33 -18.39
C LYS A 171 -5.22 1.63 -17.08
N GLU A 172 -5.41 2.84 -16.57
CA GLU A 172 -4.92 3.33 -15.29
C GLU A 172 -5.57 2.60 -14.09
N GLY A 173 -6.64 1.83 -14.31
CA GLY A 173 -7.44 1.22 -13.27
C GLY A 173 -8.30 2.25 -12.51
N GLN A 174 -9.21 1.76 -11.67
CA GLN A 174 -10.07 2.61 -10.86
C GLN A 174 -9.21 3.57 -10.01
N CYS A 175 -9.43 4.86 -10.20
CA CYS A 175 -8.73 5.96 -9.51
C CYS A 175 -7.20 5.96 -9.69
N GLY A 176 -6.72 5.39 -10.80
CA GLY A 176 -5.30 5.36 -11.13
C GLY A 176 -4.48 4.30 -10.40
N LEU A 177 -5.12 3.34 -9.71
CA LEU A 177 -4.46 2.33 -8.89
C LEU A 177 -3.42 1.48 -9.65
N ALA A 178 -3.51 1.39 -10.97
CA ALA A 178 -2.59 0.62 -11.80
C ALA A 178 -1.44 1.45 -12.38
N ILE A 179 -1.37 2.76 -12.12
CA ILE A 179 -0.32 3.64 -12.66
C ILE A 179 1.02 3.42 -11.95
N ARG A 180 1.01 3.30 -10.61
CA ARG A 180 2.21 3.13 -9.78
C ARG A 180 1.98 2.06 -8.74
N ALA A 181 2.53 0.88 -8.99
CA ALA A 181 2.45 -0.25 -8.08
C ALA A 181 3.82 -0.91 -7.93
N ALA A 182 4.18 -1.26 -6.70
CA ALA A 182 5.41 -1.99 -6.43
C ALA A 182 5.27 -2.87 -5.18
N PHE A 183 6.10 -3.89 -5.09
CA PHE A 183 6.09 -4.82 -3.97
C PHE A 183 7.53 -5.19 -3.54
N PRO A 184 7.76 -5.44 -2.23
CA PRO A 184 9.06 -5.82 -1.71
C PRO A 184 9.35 -7.31 -1.96
N VAL A 185 10.64 -7.65 -1.99
CA VAL A 185 11.15 -9.03 -2.15
C VAL A 185 12.01 -9.39 -0.96
N ILE A 186 11.79 -10.56 -0.37
CA ILE A 186 12.64 -11.17 0.68
C ILE A 186 13.56 -12.21 0.04
#